data_AF-A0A5M6D7Z0-F1
#
_entry.id   AF-A0A5M6D7Z0-F1
#
_cell.length_a   1.000
_cell.length_b   1.000
_cell.length_c   1.000
_cell.angle_alpha   90.00
_cell.angle_beta   90.00
_cell.angle_gamma   90.00
#
_symmetry.space_group_name_H-M   'P 1'
#
loop_
_entity.id
_entity.type
_entity.pdbx_description
1 polymer ?
#
loop_
_entity_poly.entity_id
_entity_poly.type
_entity_poly.pdbx_seq_one_letter_code
_entity_poly.pdbx_strand_id
1 'polypeptide(L)'
;MSDGQSETVSEDITLRQAQRQIDDWIQTIGVRYFDEMTNLAQLVEEVGEVARILSRTCGEQTYKSSDVPGDLGDELADVLFVTICLANQSGVDLTDALRRNLDKKTNRDRDRHRNNQKLS
;
A
#
# COMPACT_ATOMS: atom_id res chain seq x y z
N MET A 1 19.82 -11.33 -40.22
CA MET A 1 18.50 -10.89 -39.73
C MET A 1 18.58 -11.02 -38.23
N SER A 2 18.62 -9.89 -37.52
CA SER A 2 18.81 -9.81 -36.07
C SER A 2 17.45 -9.54 -35.46
N ASP A 3 16.90 -10.53 -34.78
CA ASP A 3 15.67 -10.39 -34.00
C ASP A 3 15.97 -9.50 -32.79
N GLY A 4 15.59 -8.22 -32.90
CA GLY A 4 15.57 -7.30 -31.77
C GLY A 4 14.43 -7.68 -30.85
N GLN A 5 14.72 -8.42 -29.78
CA GLN A 5 13.81 -8.52 -28.64
C GLN A 5 13.65 -7.11 -28.06
N SER A 6 12.46 -6.54 -28.23
CA SER A 6 12.04 -5.34 -27.53
C SER A 6 11.90 -5.70 -26.05
N GLU A 7 12.89 -5.35 -25.23
CA GLU A 7 12.73 -5.34 -23.78
C GLU A 7 11.53 -4.46 -23.45
N THR A 8 10.47 -5.05 -22.90
CA THR A 8 9.36 -4.30 -22.34
C THR A 8 9.87 -3.58 -21.09
N VAL A 9 10.18 -2.30 -21.21
CA VAL A 9 10.38 -1.43 -20.05
C VAL A 9 9.05 -1.41 -19.30
N SER A 10 8.98 -2.03 -18.13
CA SER A 10 7.83 -1.88 -17.23
C SER A 10 7.83 -0.42 -16.78
N GLU A 11 6.86 0.37 -17.23
CA GLU A 11 6.71 1.74 -16.78
C GLU A 11 6.31 1.77 -15.30
N ASP A 12 6.92 2.68 -14.53
CA ASP A 12 6.56 2.90 -13.13
C ASP A 12 5.12 3.43 -13.01
N ILE A 13 4.38 2.91 -12.04
CA ILE A 13 3.03 3.37 -11.72
C ILE A 13 3.06 4.51 -10.70
N THR A 14 2.50 5.67 -11.06
CA THR A 14 2.26 6.77 -10.10
C THR A 14 0.99 6.53 -9.30
N LEU A 15 0.87 7.12 -8.10
CA LEU A 15 -0.35 7.02 -7.28
C LEU A 15 -1.60 7.53 -8.01
N ARG A 16 -1.50 8.60 -8.81
CA ARG A 16 -2.63 9.07 -9.64
C ARG A 16 -3.01 8.05 -10.71
N GLN A 17 -2.05 7.37 -11.33
CA GLN A 17 -2.34 6.29 -12.27
C GLN A 17 -2.98 5.10 -11.57
N ALA A 18 -2.47 4.70 -10.40
CA ALA A 18 -3.08 3.64 -9.59
C ALA A 18 -4.53 3.97 -9.19
N GLN A 19 -4.79 5.18 -8.71
CA GLN A 19 -6.15 5.65 -8.40
C GLN A 19 -7.09 5.55 -9.59
N ARG A 20 -6.64 5.96 -10.78
CA ARG A 20 -7.43 5.86 -12.02
C ARG A 20 -7.64 4.43 -12.48
N GLN A 21 -6.59 3.61 -12.51
CA GLN A 21 -6.69 2.21 -12.92
C GLN A 21 -7.64 1.42 -12.02
N ILE A 22 -7.62 1.66 -10.71
CA ILE A 22 -8.55 1.02 -9.77
C ILE A 22 -9.97 1.54 -9.97
N ASP A 23 -10.17 2.85 -10.18
CA ASP A 23 -11.49 3.41 -10.49
C ASP A 23 -12.09 2.80 -11.76
N ASP A 24 -11.29 2.74 -12.83
CA ASP A 24 -11.66 2.13 -14.10
C ASP A 24 -12.00 0.63 -13.92
N TRP A 25 -11.19 -0.10 -13.15
CA TRP A 25 -11.44 -1.52 -12.85
C TRP A 25 -12.74 -1.72 -12.06
N ILE A 26 -13.03 -0.87 -11.08
CA ILE A 26 -14.26 -0.97 -10.28
C ILE A 26 -15.49 -0.68 -11.13
N GLN A 27 -15.43 0.31 -12.01
CA GLN A 27 -16.54 0.69 -12.89
C GLN A 27 -16.80 -0.35 -13.99
N THR A 28 -15.77 -1.07 -14.43
CA THR A 28 -15.87 -2.03 -15.55
C THR A 28 -16.09 -3.47 -15.08
N ILE A 29 -15.39 -3.90 -14.03
CA ILE A 29 -15.35 -5.28 -13.54
C ILE A 29 -15.99 -5.37 -12.16
N GLY A 30 -15.68 -4.43 -11.25
CA GLY A 30 -16.13 -4.45 -9.86
C GLY A 30 -17.60 -4.09 -9.63
N VAL A 31 -18.37 -3.78 -10.70
CA VAL A 31 -19.77 -3.31 -10.71
C VAL A 31 -19.96 -1.94 -10.04
N ARG A 32 -19.50 -1.78 -8.79
CA ARG A 32 -19.49 -0.53 -8.03
C ARG A 32 -18.56 -0.62 -6.83
N TYR A 33 -18.22 0.54 -6.30
CA TYR A 33 -17.66 0.69 -4.97
C TYR A 33 -18.58 0.06 -3.89
N PHE A 34 -18.00 -0.70 -2.96
CA PHE A 34 -18.67 -1.05 -1.71
C PHE A 34 -18.93 0.21 -0.87
N ASP A 35 -19.83 0.13 0.11
CA ASP A 35 -20.00 1.22 1.07
C ASP A 35 -18.74 1.40 1.93
N GLU A 36 -18.62 2.57 2.56
CA GLU A 36 -17.43 2.97 3.30
C GLU A 36 -17.13 2.03 4.48
N MET A 37 -18.17 1.48 5.14
CA MET A 37 -18.00 0.57 6.27
C MET A 37 -17.52 -0.80 5.82
N THR A 38 -18.01 -1.29 4.69
CA THR A 38 -17.50 -2.52 4.07
C THR A 38 -16.03 -2.38 3.66
N ASN A 39 -15.65 -1.26 3.03
CA ASN A 39 -14.22 -1.03 2.71
C ASN A 39 -13.36 -0.87 3.96
N LEU A 40 -13.87 -0.27 5.04
CA LEU A 40 -13.15 -0.21 6.30
C LEU A 40 -12.94 -1.61 6.89
N ALA A 41 -13.95 -2.48 6.83
CA ALA A 41 -13.83 -3.87 7.30
C ALA A 41 -12.77 -4.62 6.48
N GLN A 42 -12.81 -4.51 5.15
CA GLN A 42 -11.80 -5.10 4.28
C GLN A 42 -10.39 -4.58 4.60
N LEU A 43 -10.23 -3.26 4.80
CA LEU A 43 -8.93 -2.68 5.15
C LEU A 43 -8.37 -3.26 6.44
N VAL A 44 -9.22 -3.49 7.45
CA VAL A 44 -8.81 -4.09 8.73
C VAL A 44 -8.42 -5.55 8.56
N GLU A 45 -9.12 -6.28 7.68
CA GLU A 45 -8.79 -7.66 7.31
C GLU A 45 -7.38 -7.74 6.69
N GLU A 46 -7.10 -6.95 5.65
CA GLU A 46 -5.79 -6.95 4.97
C GLU A 46 -4.64 -6.52 5.89
N VAL A 47 -4.89 -5.56 6.79
CA VAL A 47 -3.88 -5.19 7.80
C VAL A 47 -3.63 -6.34 8.79
N GLY A 48 -4.65 -7.14 9.09
CA GLY A 48 -4.54 -8.36 9.90
C GLY A 48 -3.68 -9.43 9.23
N GLU A 49 -3.83 -9.61 7.91
CA GLU A 49 -3.02 -10.47 7.06
C GLU A 49 -1.53 -10.07 7.13
N VAL A 50 -1.23 -8.78 6.92
CA VAL A 50 0.13 -8.22 7.05
C VAL A 50 0.70 -8.47 8.45
N ALA A 51 -0.08 -8.21 9.50
CA ALA A 51 0.35 -8.42 10.88
C ALA A 51 0.64 -9.90 11.18
N ARG A 52 -0.17 -10.82 10.64
CA ARG A 52 0.03 -12.26 10.74
C ARG A 52 1.33 -12.69 10.08
N ILE A 53 1.67 -12.15 8.90
CA ILE A 53 2.94 -12.46 8.24
C ILE A 53 4.13 -11.93 9.04
N LEU A 54 4.13 -10.67 9.43
CA LEU A 54 5.27 -10.05 10.15
C LEU A 54 5.49 -10.65 11.54
N SER A 55 4.42 -10.93 12.29
CA SER A 55 4.53 -11.57 13.62
C SER A 55 5.16 -12.95 13.54
N ARG A 56 4.91 -13.65 12.42
CA ARG A 56 5.52 -14.92 12.09
C ARG A 56 6.96 -14.68 11.65
N THR A 57 7.23 -13.96 10.56
CA THR A 57 8.57 -13.89 9.94
C THR A 57 9.61 -13.05 10.68
N CYS A 58 9.19 -12.07 11.49
CA CYS A 58 10.08 -11.15 12.19
C CYS A 58 9.99 -11.26 13.72
N GLY A 59 9.04 -12.04 14.26
CA GLY A 59 8.88 -12.22 15.69
C GLY A 59 9.86 -13.23 16.28
N GLU A 60 10.16 -13.12 17.58
CA GLU A 60 11.00 -14.08 18.33
C GLU A 60 10.31 -15.44 18.58
N GLN A 61 9.20 -15.75 17.89
CA GLN A 61 8.44 -16.98 18.11
C GLN A 61 9.04 -18.18 17.37
N THR A 62 9.16 -19.30 18.07
CA THR A 62 9.68 -20.57 17.53
C THR A 62 8.67 -21.23 16.59
N TYR A 63 9.06 -21.47 15.34
CA TYR A 63 8.17 -22.01 14.31
C TYR A 63 7.99 -23.53 14.33
N LYS A 64 6.79 -23.96 13.93
CA LYS A 64 6.55 -25.27 13.29
C LYS A 64 6.62 -25.08 11.78
N SER A 65 7.44 -25.87 11.09
CA SER A 65 7.82 -25.72 9.68
C SER A 65 6.71 -25.96 8.65
N SER A 66 5.46 -26.11 9.07
CA SER A 66 4.34 -26.52 8.20
C SER A 66 3.44 -25.38 7.71
N ASP A 67 3.55 -24.18 8.28
CA ASP A 67 2.78 -23.01 7.85
C ASP A 67 3.65 -22.13 6.96
N VAL A 68 3.41 -22.14 5.66
CA VAL A 68 3.97 -21.15 4.73
C VAL A 68 3.24 -19.83 4.98
N PRO A 69 3.90 -18.78 5.49
CA PRO A 69 3.28 -17.45 5.56
C PRO A 69 2.88 -17.02 4.15
N GLY A 70 1.79 -16.25 4.01
CA GLY A 70 1.46 -15.62 2.73
C GLY A 70 2.60 -14.71 2.24
N ASP A 71 2.50 -14.18 1.02
CA ASP A 71 3.48 -13.24 0.51
C ASP A 71 3.22 -11.84 1.09
N LEU A 72 4.24 -11.24 1.72
CA LEU A 72 4.09 -9.91 2.33
C LEU A 72 3.78 -8.83 1.29
N GLY A 73 4.30 -8.98 0.07
CA GLY A 73 4.05 -8.04 -1.02
C GLY A 73 2.58 -8.07 -1.45
N ASP A 74 2.00 -9.25 -1.56
CA ASP A 74 0.58 -9.44 -1.90
C ASP A 74 -0.32 -8.77 -0.85
N GLU A 75 -0.15 -9.05 0.44
CA GLU A 75 -1.01 -8.45 1.48
C GLU A 75 -0.83 -6.92 1.59
N LEU A 76 0.39 -6.42 1.36
CA LEU A 76 0.63 -4.98 1.30
C LEU A 76 -0.04 -4.33 0.08
N ALA A 77 -0.12 -5.05 -1.05
CA ALA A 77 -0.83 -4.61 -2.23
C ALA A 77 -2.36 -4.58 -1.98
N ASP A 78 -2.91 -5.55 -1.25
CA ASP A 78 -4.32 -5.58 -0.88
C ASP A 78 -4.69 -4.42 0.06
N VAL A 79 -3.86 -4.14 1.07
CA VAL A 79 -3.99 -2.93 1.91
C VAL A 79 -4.00 -1.66 1.06
N LEU A 80 -3.08 -1.56 0.10
CA LEU A 80 -2.99 -0.40 -0.79
C LEU A 80 -4.23 -0.28 -1.69
N PHE A 81 -4.73 -1.40 -2.22
CA PHE A 81 -5.92 -1.45 -3.06
C PHE A 81 -7.14 -0.89 -2.32
N VAL A 82 -7.43 -1.40 -1.12
CA VAL A 82 -8.58 -0.93 -0.32
C VAL A 82 -8.40 0.53 0.11
N THR A 83 -7.18 0.95 0.43
CA THR A 83 -6.87 2.36 0.72
C THR A 83 -7.18 3.28 -0.47
N ILE A 84 -6.85 2.84 -1.69
CA ILE A 84 -7.16 3.57 -2.92
C ILE A 84 -8.68 3.61 -3.15
N CYS A 85 -9.41 2.52 -2.93
CA CYS A 85 -10.87 2.49 -3.02
C CYS A 85 -11.50 3.56 -2.11
N LEU A 86 -11.11 3.60 -0.84
CA LEU A 86 -11.58 4.59 0.13
C LEU A 86 -11.23 6.03 -0.29
N ALA A 87 -10.02 6.25 -0.79
CA ALA A 87 -9.59 7.56 -1.25
C ALA A 87 -10.42 8.04 -2.45
N ASN A 88 -10.64 7.19 -3.45
CA ASN A 88 -11.45 7.51 -4.61
C ASN A 88 -12.89 7.85 -4.23
N GLN A 89 -13.53 7.01 -3.40
CA GLN A 89 -14.89 7.25 -2.89
C GLN A 89 -15.00 8.57 -2.11
N SER A 90 -13.98 8.92 -1.36
CA SER A 90 -13.94 10.12 -0.52
C SER A 90 -13.48 11.38 -1.27
N GLY A 91 -13.17 11.29 -2.56
CA GLY A 91 -12.63 12.40 -3.35
C GLY A 91 -11.23 12.85 -2.92
N VAL A 92 -10.44 11.95 -2.32
CA VAL A 92 -9.09 12.22 -1.83
C VAL A 92 -8.05 11.90 -2.90
N ASP A 93 -7.23 12.90 -3.22
CA ASP A 93 -6.03 12.71 -4.02
C ASP A 93 -4.88 12.19 -3.15
N LEU A 94 -4.50 10.92 -3.32
CA LEU A 94 -3.44 10.29 -2.53
C LEU A 94 -2.05 10.84 -2.85
N THR A 95 -1.80 11.29 -4.08
CA THR A 95 -0.51 11.90 -4.43
C THR A 95 -0.31 13.18 -3.63
N ASP A 96 -1.32 14.05 -3.62
CA ASP A 96 -1.22 15.30 -2.88
C ASP A 96 -1.33 15.09 -1.37
N ALA A 97 -2.14 14.13 -0.92
CA ALA A 97 -2.23 13.78 0.50
C ALA A 97 -0.89 13.24 1.04
N LEU A 98 -0.23 12.35 0.29
CA LEU A 98 1.08 11.81 0.67
C LEU A 98 2.15 12.91 0.68
N ARG A 99 2.21 13.75 -0.36
CA ARG A 99 3.13 14.91 -0.41
C ARG A 99 2.95 15.82 0.81
N ARG A 100 1.71 16.23 1.11
CA ARG A 100 1.41 17.04 2.30
C ARG A 100 1.77 16.32 3.61
N ASN A 101 1.60 15.00 3.70
CA ASN A 101 1.95 14.23 4.89
C ASN A 101 3.47 14.22 5.11
N LEU A 102 4.23 13.98 4.05
CA LEU A 102 5.70 14.01 4.07
C LEU A 102 6.22 15.39 4.44
N ASP A 103 5.72 16.46 3.79
CA ASP A 103 6.12 17.84 4.11
C ASP A 103 5.84 18.19 5.59
N LYS A 104 4.70 17.75 6.12
CA LYS A 104 4.37 17.95 7.55
C LYS A 104 5.32 17.19 8.46
N LYS A 105 5.67 15.94 8.16
CA LYS A 105 6.63 15.14 8.94
C LYS A 105 8.02 15.77 8.86
N THR A 106 8.52 16.06 7.67
CA THR A 106 9.83 16.70 7.47
C THR A 106 9.94 18.04 8.20
N ASN A 107 8.92 18.89 8.15
CA ASN A 107 8.95 20.17 8.86
C ASN A 107 8.84 20.00 10.39
N ARG A 108 8.07 19.04 10.90
CA ARG A 108 8.00 18.72 12.34
C ARG A 108 9.29 18.10 12.87
N ASP A 109 9.93 17.28 12.05
CA ASP A 109 11.09 16.48 12.45
C ASP A 109 12.43 17.21 12.24
N ARG A 110 12.47 18.25 11.40
CA ARG A 110 13.62 19.16 11.25
C ARG A 110 14.05 19.76 12.58
N ASP A 111 13.11 20.00 13.49
CA ASP A 111 13.38 20.56 14.82
C ASP A 111 13.59 19.49 15.92
N ARG A 112 13.16 18.23 15.70
CA ARG A 112 13.27 17.13 16.69
C ARG A 112 14.49 16.21 16.50
N HIS A 113 14.90 15.90 15.27
CA HIS A 113 15.98 14.92 15.04
C HIS A 113 17.39 15.51 15.08
N ARG A 114 17.56 16.80 14.78
CA ARG A 114 18.88 17.45 14.84
C ARG A 114 19.48 17.51 16.26
N ASN A 115 18.66 17.35 17.30
CA ASN A 115 19.06 17.48 18.71
C ASN A 115 18.89 16.19 19.53
N ASN A 116 18.54 15.04 18.92
CA ASN A 116 18.34 13.80 19.66
C ASN A 116 19.58 12.88 19.54
N GLN A 117 20.46 12.91 20.54
CA GLN A 117 21.67 12.08 20.64
C GLN A 117 21.43 10.56 20.60
N LYS A 118 20.17 10.10 20.73
CA LYS A 118 19.83 8.66 20.64
C LYS A 118 19.60 8.16 19.21
N LEU A 119 19.56 9.05 18.22
CA LEU A 119 19.29 8.74 16.81
C LEU A 119 20.48 9.08 15.90
N SER A 120 21.61 9.49 16.48
CA SER A 120 22.91 9.67 15.82
C SER A 120 23.79 8.44 16.00
#